data_AF-A0A496ZFU7-F1
#
_entry.id   AF-A0A496ZFU7-F1
#
_cell.length_a   1.000
_cell.length_b   1.000
_cell.length_c   1.000
_cell.angle_alpha   90.00
_cell.angle_beta   90.00
_cell.angle_gamma   90.00
#
_symmetry.space_group_name_H-M   'P 1'
#
loop_
_entity.id
_entity.type
_entity.pdbx_description
1 polymer ?
#
loop_
_entity_poly.entity_id
_entity_poly.type
_entity_poly.pdbx_seq_one_letter_code
_entity_poly.pdbx_strand_id
1 'polypeptide(L)' 'MGAIDHKADFIAVSSLITTTIPHVREIRKDAADRGDHTVKIIAGGAALRQSSAEYLNVDYVADTVFDGLHYIRSI' A
#
# COMPACT_ATOMS: atom_id res chain seq x y z
N MET A 1 -6.13 -11.77 9.13
CA MET A 1 -6.06 -10.63 8.19
C MET A 1 -5.60 -11.22 6.89
N GLY A 2 -6.35 -11.06 5.79
CA GLY A 2 -6.14 -11.84 4.57
C GLY A 2 -4.68 -11.90 4.10
N ALA A 3 -3.94 -10.80 4.19
CA ALA A 3 -2.51 -10.78 3.83
C ALA A 3 -1.65 -11.76 4.66
N ILE A 4 -1.84 -11.83 5.98
CA ILE A 4 -1.08 -12.72 6.87
C ILE A 4 -1.51 -14.17 6.67
N ASP A 5 -2.83 -14.41 6.61
CA ASP A 5 -3.40 -15.75 6.46
C ASP A 5 -2.97 -16.40 5.13
N HIS A 6 -2.80 -15.58 4.08
CA HIS A 6 -2.35 -15.99 2.76
C HIS A 6 -0.85 -15.82 2.52
N LYS A 7 -0.07 -15.34 3.49
CA LYS A 7 1.36 -15.03 3.35
C LYS A 7 1.64 -14.17 2.10
N ALA A 8 0.85 -13.11 1.92
CA ALA A 8 0.96 -12.23 0.78
C ALA A 8 2.24 -11.39 0.85
N ASP A 9 3.01 -11.34 -0.23
CA ASP A 9 4.19 -10.47 -0.34
C ASP A 9 3.79 -8.98 -0.44
N PHE A 10 2.57 -8.71 -0.91
CA PHE A 10 2.07 -7.37 -1.19
C PHE A 10 0.69 -7.11 -0.60
N ILE A 11 0.50 -5.90 -0.08
CA ILE A 11 -0.80 -5.29 0.21
C ILE A 11 -1.00 -4.13 -0.75
N ALA A 12 -1.96 -4.26 -1.67
CA ALA A 12 -2.34 -3.20 -2.58
C ALA A 12 -3.59 -2.47 -2.07
N VAL A 13 -3.56 -1.14 -2.03
CA VAL A 13 -4.61 -0.28 -1.48
C VAL A 13 -5.07 0.69 -2.55
N SER A 14 -6.38 0.72 -2.82
CA SER A 14 -6.98 1.62 -3.81
C SER A 14 -8.00 2.53 -3.15
N SER A 15 -7.94 3.84 -3.45
CA SER A 15 -8.97 4.79 -3.00
C SER A 15 -9.15 5.99 -3.91
N LEU A 16 -10.40 6.45 -4.00
CA LEU A 16 -10.81 7.63 -4.76
C LEU A 16 -11.07 8.86 -3.88
N ILE A 17 -11.18 8.70 -2.55
CA ILE A 17 -11.55 9.79 -1.63
C ILE A 17 -10.48 10.04 -0.57
N THR A 18 -10.18 11.32 -0.32
CA THR A 18 -9.10 11.75 0.57
C THR A 18 -9.33 11.40 2.04
N THR A 19 -10.58 11.18 2.46
CA THR A 19 -10.93 10.75 3.82
C THR A 19 -10.35 9.38 4.19
N THR A 20 -9.93 8.58 3.21
CA THR A 20 -9.27 7.29 3.47
C THR A 20 -7.79 7.40 3.84
N ILE A 21 -7.14 8.55 3.59
CA ILE A 21 -5.70 8.74 3.76
C ILE A 21 -5.21 8.36 5.17
N PRO A 22 -5.88 8.77 6.28
CA PRO A 22 -5.46 8.37 7.62
C PRO A 22 -5.41 6.85 7.80
N HIS A 23 -6.41 6.13 7.26
CA HIS A 23 -6.46 4.67 7.33
C HIS A 23 -5.35 4.01 6.52
N VAL A 24 -5.01 4.55 5.34
CA VAL A 24 -3.90 4.01 4.53
C VAL A 24 -2.57 4.08 5.30
N ARG A 25 -2.35 5.16 6.05
CA ARG A 25 -1.13 5.37 6.84
C ARG A 25 -0.97 4.38 8.00
N GLU A 26 -2.07 3.83 8.48
CA GLU A 26 -2.11 2.87 9.60
C GLU A 26 -1.78 1.44 9.16
N ILE A 27 -1.95 1.09 7.88
CA ILE A 27 -1.81 -0.28 7.38
C ILE A 27 -0.44 -0.90 7.71
N ARG A 28 0.65 -0.12 7.57
CA ARG A 28 2.00 -0.60 7.93
C ARG A 28 2.10 -0.96 9.41
N LYS A 29 1.56 -0.10 10.26
CA LYS A 29 1.55 -0.33 11.70
C LYS A 29 0.68 -1.55 12.03
N ASP A 30 -0.49 -1.66 11.43
CA ASP A 30 -1.38 -2.80 11.64
C ASP A 30 -0.76 -4.13 11.21
N ALA A 31 -0.01 -4.16 10.10
CA ALA A 31 0.74 -5.33 9.67
C ALA A 31 1.86 -5.68 10.68
N ALA A 32 2.64 -4.68 11.09
CA ALA A 32 3.73 -4.83 12.05
C ALA A 32 3.25 -5.29 13.44
N ASP A 33 2.16 -4.71 13.95
CA ASP A 33 1.54 -5.06 15.23
C ASP A 33 1.02 -6.52 15.23
N ARG A 34 0.81 -7.10 14.05
CA ARG A 34 0.41 -8.50 13.84
C ARG A 34 1.58 -9.42 13.48
N GLY A 35 2.81 -8.91 13.49
CA GLY A 35 4.04 -9.68 13.27
C GLY A 35 4.49 -9.77 11.82
N ASP A 36 3.85 -9.07 10.88
CA ASP A 36 4.29 -9.00 9.49
C ASP A 36 5.03 -7.68 9.22
N HIS A 37 6.35 -7.78 9.18
CA HIS A 37 7.25 -6.66 8.88
C HIS A 37 7.81 -6.69 7.46
N THR A 38 7.45 -7.72 6.69
CA THR A 38 8.06 -8.01 5.39
C THR A 38 7.17 -7.62 4.23
N VAL A 39 5.86 -7.52 4.45
CA VAL A 39 4.90 -7.17 3.41
C VAL A 39 5.15 -5.79 2.83
N LYS A 40 5.14 -5.72 1.50
CA LYS A 40 5.27 -4.47 0.74
C LYS A 40 3.91 -3.84 0.52
N ILE A 41 3.79 -2.54 0.78
CA ILE A 41 2.51 -1.84 0.67
C ILE A 41 2.54 -0.91 -0.54
N ILE A 42 1.57 -1.08 -1.44
CA ILE A 42 1.42 -0.28 -2.66
C ILE A 42 0.09 0.46 -2.60
N ALA A 43 0.11 1.77 -2.83
CA ALA A 43 -1.09 2.60 -2.88
C ALA A 43 -1.41 3.02 -4.33
N GLY A 44 -2.69 3.20 -4.65
CA GLY A 44 -3.15 3.71 -5.94
C GLY A 44 -4.55 4.31 -5.86
N GLY A 45 -5.01 4.87 -6.98
CA GLY A 45 -6.31 5.52 -7.07
C GLY A 45 -6.26 7.04 -6.89
N ALA A 46 -7.34 7.71 -7.30
CA ALA A 46 -7.37 9.15 -7.57
C ALA A 46 -6.95 10.02 -6.38
N ALA A 47 -7.30 9.61 -5.14
CA ALA A 47 -6.93 10.36 -3.94
C ALA A 47 -5.48 10.10 -3.52
N LEU A 48 -5.03 8.84 -3.60
CA LEU A 48 -3.73 8.44 -3.05
C LEU A 48 -2.57 8.87 -3.94
N ARG A 49 -2.75 8.85 -5.28
CA ARG A 49 -1.71 9.30 -6.23
C ARG A 49 -1.35 10.78 -6.12
N GLN A 50 -2.18 11.58 -5.44
CA GLN A 50 -1.89 12.99 -5.17
C GLN A 50 -0.93 13.20 -3.99
N SER A 51 -0.56 12.13 -3.28
CA SER A 51 0.31 12.16 -2.11
C SER A 51 1.61 11.39 -2.37
N SER A 52 2.66 11.69 -1.59
CA SER A 52 3.92 10.95 -1.64
C SER A 52 3.83 9.61 -0.89
N ALA A 53 4.67 8.65 -1.28
CA ALA A 53 4.78 7.35 -0.60
C ALA A 53 5.16 7.50 0.88
N GLU A 54 6.09 8.43 1.18
CA GLU A 54 6.50 8.77 2.54
C GLU A 54 5.32 9.30 3.37
N TYR A 55 4.53 10.21 2.82
CA TYR A 55 3.35 10.73 3.50
C TYR A 55 2.28 9.66 3.73
N LEU A 56 2.10 8.74 2.78
CA LEU A 56 1.15 7.64 2.94
C LEU A 56 1.69 6.47 3.78
N ASN A 57 2.97 6.51 4.18
CA ASN A 57 3.65 5.43 4.89
C ASN A 57 3.64 4.09 4.11
N VAL A 58 3.72 4.15 2.78
CA VAL A 58 3.68 2.99 1.87
C VAL A 58 5.02 2.85 1.13
N ASP A 59 5.28 1.70 0.53
CA ASP A 59 6.52 1.46 -0.23
C ASP A 59 6.46 2.08 -1.63
N TYR A 60 5.28 2.14 -2.24
CA TYR A 60 5.10 2.71 -3.57
C TYR A 60 3.71 3.31 -3.77
N VAL A 61 3.62 4.37 -4.58
CA VAL A 61 2.36 4.96 -5.03
C VAL A 61 2.31 4.84 -6.55
N ALA A 62 1.40 4.02 -7.05
CA ALA A 62 1.21 3.77 -8.47
C ALA A 62 0.31 4.85 -9.08
N ASP A 63 0.77 5.50 -10.16
CA ASP A 63 -0.06 6.46 -10.92
C ASP A 63 -1.01 5.70 -11.87
N THR A 64 -0.50 4.64 -12.51
CA THR A 64 -1.29 3.69 -13.30
C THR A 64 -1.10 2.26 -12.83
N VAL A 65 -1.99 1.35 -13.27
CA VAL A 65 -1.84 -0.08 -13.00
C VAL A 65 -0.54 -0.66 -13.58
N PHE A 66 -0.06 -0.09 -14.69
CA PHE A 66 1.17 -0.54 -15.34
C PHE A 66 2.41 -0.19 -14.52
N ASP A 67 2.42 0.99 -13.89
CA ASP A 67 3.50 1.40 -12.99
C ASP A 67 3.55 0.51 -11.76
N GLY A 68 2.38 0.18 -11.19
CA GLY A 68 2.28 -0.78 -10.09
C GLY A 68 2.80 -2.17 -10.48
N LEU A 69 2.46 -2.66 -11.67
CA LEU A 69 2.97 -3.94 -12.18
C LEU A 69 4.48 -3.91 -12.42
N HIS A 70 5.02 -2.81 -12.93
CA HIS A 70 6.46 -2.64 -13.11
C HIS A 70 7.21 -2.64 -11.79
N TYR A 71 6.68 -1.94 -10.77
CA TYR A 71 7.24 -1.95 -9.43
C TYR A 71 7.29 -3.38 -8.86
N ILE A 72 6.18 -4.11 -8.90
CA ILE A 72 6.10 -5.50 -8.39
C ILE A 72 7.12 -6.42 -9.07
N ARG A 73 7.39 -6.22 -10.36
CA ARG A 73 8.36 -7.04 -11.12
C ARG A 73 9.83 -6.66 -10.90
N SER A 74 10.10 -5.49 -10.34
CA SER A 74 11.47 -4.95 -10.17
C SER A 74 12.17 -5.36 -8.87
N ILE A 75 11.44 -6.02 -7.97
CA ILE A 75 11.84 -6.35 -6.60
C ILE A 75 11.86 -7.86 -6.38
#